data_AF-A0A7W1GXJ1-F1
#
_entry.id   AF-A0A7W1GXJ1-F1
#
_cell.length_a   1.000
_cell.length_b   1.000
_cell.length_c   1.000
_cell.angle_alpha   90.00
_cell.angle_beta   90.00
_cell.angle_gamma   90.00
#
_symmetry.space_group_name_H-M   'P 1'
#
loop_
_entity.id
_entity.type
_entity.pdbx_description
1 polymer ?
#
loop_
_entity_poly.entity_id
_entity_poly.type
_entity_poly.pdbx_seq_one_letter_code
_entity_poly.pdbx_strand_id
1 'polypeptide(L)'
;MMKLVGVDVYVQSETLPDVPREHGKMKLTFISNRGTRVSAETNVALIDLMQCRYEGEGDLAEGDVTELLISLDRSAMKWTKAQKLWAKDGEKMYSQPY
;
A
#
# COMPACT_ATOMS: atom_id res chain seq x y z
N MET A 1 -20.45 -2.62 -10.69
CA MET A 1 -19.70 -3.83 -10.29
C MET A 1 -18.56 -3.44 -9.37
N MET A 2 -18.31 -4.20 -8.29
CA MET A 2 -17.20 -3.93 -7.38
C MET A 2 -15.93 -4.61 -7.91
N LYS A 3 -14.82 -3.87 -7.98
CA LYS A 3 -13.56 -4.31 -8.56
C LYS A 3 -12.41 -4.05 -7.61
N LEU A 4 -11.55 -5.06 -7.41
CA LEU A 4 -10.31 -4.91 -6.65
C LEU A 4 -9.33 -4.09 -7.50
N VAL A 5 -8.82 -2.99 -6.94
CA VAL A 5 -7.94 -2.05 -7.66
C VAL A 5 -6.65 -1.73 -6.91
N GLY A 6 -6.46 -2.32 -5.73
CA GLY A 6 -5.21 -2.18 -4.98
C GLY A 6 -5.29 -2.72 -3.56
N VAL A 7 -4.27 -2.40 -2.77
CA VAL A 7 -4.18 -2.73 -1.35
C VAL A 7 -3.36 -1.66 -0.62
N ASP A 8 -3.84 -1.26 0.55
CA ASP A 8 -3.02 -0.54 1.54
C ASP A 8 -2.39 -1.57 2.47
N VAL A 9 -1.05 -1.59 2.55
CA VAL A 9 -0.31 -2.44 3.49
C VAL A 9 0.30 -1.57 4.59
N TYR A 10 0.00 -1.90 5.85
CA TYR A 10 0.51 -1.20 7.02
C TYR A 10 1.79 -1.89 7.49
N VAL A 11 2.91 -1.18 7.40
CA VAL A 11 4.26 -1.66 7.67
C VAL A 11 4.81 -0.97 8.91
N GLN A 12 5.34 -1.77 9.84
CA GLN A 12 6.01 -1.25 11.03
C GLN A 12 7.45 -0.85 10.66
N SER A 13 7.75 0.45 10.73
CA SER A 13 9.07 1.00 10.42
C SER A 13 9.23 2.40 11.00
N GLU A 14 10.36 2.68 11.63
CA GLU A 14 10.73 4.01 12.14
C GLU A 14 11.16 4.98 11.03
N THR A 15 11.55 4.42 9.88
CA THR A 15 11.98 5.17 8.69
C THR A 15 11.12 4.81 7.49
N LEU A 16 11.33 5.47 6.34
CA LEU A 16 10.65 5.10 5.11
C LEU A 16 11.01 3.64 4.75
N PRO A 17 10.04 2.71 4.70
CA PRO A 17 10.35 1.31 4.51
C PRO A 17 10.75 1.04 3.06
N ASP A 18 11.76 0.20 2.86
CA ASP A 18 12.21 -0.25 1.54
C ASP A 18 11.30 -1.36 1.00
N VAL A 19 10.05 -1.01 0.76
CA VAL A 19 9.05 -1.90 0.16
C VAL A 19 9.19 -1.90 -1.38
N PRO A 20 8.83 -3.00 -2.06
CA PRO A 20 8.94 -3.07 -3.52
C PRO A 20 8.14 -1.95 -4.19
N ARG A 21 8.76 -1.26 -5.16
CA ARG A 21 8.08 -0.21 -5.94
C ARG A 21 7.04 -0.77 -6.90
N GLU A 22 7.24 -2.00 -7.37
CA GLU A 22 6.32 -2.72 -8.24
C GLU A 22 6.28 -4.19 -7.81
N HIS A 23 5.11 -4.82 -7.90
CA HIS A 23 4.93 -6.24 -7.67
C HIS A 23 3.77 -6.78 -8.51
N GLY A 24 4.10 -7.64 -9.49
CA GLY A 24 3.11 -8.11 -10.46
C GLY A 24 2.43 -6.94 -11.18
N LYS A 25 1.11 -6.85 -11.08
CA LYS A 25 0.30 -5.77 -11.68
C LYS A 25 0.20 -4.50 -10.83
N MET A 26 0.75 -4.52 -9.61
CA MET A 26 0.62 -3.43 -8.65
C MET A 26 1.86 -2.55 -8.63
N LYS A 27 1.65 -1.26 -8.45
CA LYS A 27 2.69 -0.25 -8.27
C LYS A 27 2.47 0.49 -6.95
N LEU A 28 3.56 0.78 -6.25
CA LEU A 28 3.54 1.63 -5.07
C LEU A 28 3.22 3.07 -5.49
N THR A 29 2.02 3.56 -5.17
CA THR A 29 1.59 4.92 -5.48
C THR A 29 2.18 5.93 -4.48
N PHE A 30 2.16 5.59 -3.20
CA PHE A 30 2.71 6.42 -2.14
C PHE A 30 2.94 5.64 -0.84
N ILE A 31 3.70 6.27 0.06
CA ILE A 31 3.76 5.92 1.47
C ILE A 31 3.20 7.10 2.26
N SER A 32 2.39 6.83 3.28
CA SER A 32 1.88 7.84 4.20
C SER A 32 2.11 7.43 5.65
N ASN A 33 2.20 8.44 6.52
CA ASN A 33 2.24 8.29 7.97
C ASN A 33 1.12 9.14 8.57
N ARG A 34 0.25 8.53 9.39
CA ARG A 34 -0.94 9.19 9.97
C ARG A 34 -1.81 9.94 8.95
N GLY A 35 -1.88 9.42 7.71
CA GLY A 35 -2.69 10.01 6.63
C GLY A 35 -1.99 11.09 5.80
N THR A 36 -0.76 11.50 6.15
CA THR A 36 0.04 12.46 5.39
C THR A 36 1.04 11.73 4.51
N ARG A 37 1.16 12.11 3.24
CA ARG A 37 2.18 11.54 2.35
C ARG A 37 3.58 11.84 2.86
N VAL A 38 4.45 10.83 2.87
CA VAL A 38 5.84 10.97 3.33
C VAL A 38 6.83 10.57 2.24
N SER A 39 7.99 11.23 2.28
CA SER A 39 9.18 11.01 1.47
C SER A 39 10.42 11.17 2.33
N ALA A 40 11.61 10.86 1.80
CA ALA A 40 12.88 11.06 2.49
C ALA A 40 13.12 12.52 2.94
N GLU A 41 12.48 13.48 2.28
CA GLU A 41 12.60 14.92 2.56
C GLU A 41 11.53 15.43 3.54
N THR A 42 10.60 14.57 3.96
CA THR A 42 9.48 15.00 4.79
C THR A 42 9.93 15.29 6.21
N ASN A 43 9.74 16.54 6.64
CA ASN A 43 10.06 17.01 7.99
C ASN A 43 8.80 17.05 8.87
N VAL A 44 8.25 15.87 9.18
CA VAL A 44 7.13 15.71 10.12
C VAL A 44 7.47 14.63 11.15
N ALA A 45 6.87 14.72 12.34
CA ALA A 45 7.00 13.67 13.34
C ALA A 45 6.30 12.38 12.85
N LEU A 46 7.06 11.31 12.69
CA LEU A 46 6.59 10.00 12.24
C LEU A 46 6.28 9.10 13.44
N ILE A 47 5.24 8.28 13.32
CA ILE A 47 5.10 7.07 14.15
C ILE A 47 5.67 5.86 13.41
N ASP A 48 5.88 4.76 14.12
CA ASP A 48 6.46 3.52 13.56
C ASP A 48 5.49 2.71 12.68
N LEU A 49 4.40 3.30 12.19
CA LEU A 49 3.39 2.63 11.37
C LEU A 49 3.13 3.40 10.07
N MET A 50 3.59 2.82 8.96
CA MET A 50 3.55 3.40 7.62
C MET A 50 2.47 2.71 6.78
N GLN A 51 1.63 3.47 6.08
CA GLN A 51 0.71 2.92 5.08
C GLN A 51 1.38 2.99 3.71
N CYS A 52 1.63 1.83 3.11
CA CYS A 52 2.14 1.69 1.75
C CYS A 52 0.96 1.39 0.82
N ARG A 53 0.61 2.33 -0.07
CA ARG A 53 -0.49 2.13 -1.03
C ARG A 53 0.03 1.54 -2.32
N TYR A 54 -0.53 0.40 -2.68
CA TYR A 54 -0.36 -0.26 -3.96
C TYR A 54 -1.64 -0.16 -4.76
N GLU A 55 -1.55 0.37 -5.98
CA GLU A 55 -2.66 0.35 -6.94
C GLU A 55 -2.22 -0.42 -8.18
N GLY A 56 -3.15 -1.15 -8.79
CA GLY A 56 -2.89 -1.90 -10.01
C GLY A 56 -3.77 -1.43 -11.16
N GLU A 57 -3.26 -1.62 -12.38
CA GLU A 57 -4.02 -1.41 -13.61
C GLU A 57 -4.70 -2.72 -14.03
N GLY A 58 -5.90 -2.63 -14.62
CA GLY A 58 -6.63 -3.81 -15.08
C GLY A 58 -7.34 -4.57 -13.95
N ASP A 59 -7.63 -5.85 -14.17
CA ASP A 59 -8.33 -6.71 -13.21
C ASP A 59 -7.31 -7.34 -12.24
N LEU A 60 -7.28 -6.84 -11.01
CA LEU A 60 -6.57 -7.47 -9.90
C LEU A 60 -7.42 -8.60 -9.32
N ALA A 61 -6.78 -9.73 -9.06
CA ALA A 61 -7.33 -10.85 -8.34
C ALA A 61 -6.83 -10.86 -6.88
N GLU A 62 -7.51 -11.61 -6.01
CA GLU A 62 -7.06 -11.75 -4.62
C GLU A 62 -5.67 -12.40 -4.50
N GLY A 63 -5.34 -13.27 -5.47
CA GLY A 63 -4.00 -13.87 -5.57
C GLY A 63 -2.90 -12.84 -5.76
N ASP A 64 -3.15 -11.77 -6.53
CA ASP A 64 -2.16 -10.69 -6.73
C ASP A 64 -1.81 -10.01 -5.40
N VAL A 65 -2.80 -9.76 -4.54
CA VAL A 65 -2.59 -9.19 -3.19
C VAL A 65 -1.84 -10.17 -2.29
N THR A 66 -2.17 -11.46 -2.37
CA THR A 66 -1.54 -12.50 -1.56
C THR A 66 -0.05 -12.64 -1.89
N GLU A 67 0.31 -12.64 -3.17
CA GLU A 67 1.71 -12.72 -3.60
C GLU A 67 2.54 -11.51 -3.13
N LEU A 68 1.95 -10.30 -3.13
CA LEU A 68 2.61 -9.12 -2.54
C LEU A 68 2.91 -9.33 -1.05
N LEU A 69 1.94 -9.80 -0.27
CA LEU A 69 2.15 -10.02 1.16
C LEU A 69 3.21 -11.10 1.43
N ILE A 70 3.20 -12.20 0.66
CA ILE A 70 4.25 -13.23 0.70
C ILE A 70 5.62 -12.62 0.38
N SER A 71 5.70 -11.70 -0.59
CA SER A 71 6.97 -11.05 -0.94
C SER A 71 7.51 -10.18 0.20
N LEU A 72 6.62 -9.50 0.93
CA LEU A 72 6.99 -8.69 2.11
C LEU A 72 7.45 -9.57 3.27
N ASP A 73 6.79 -10.72 3.50
CA ASP A 73 7.24 -11.71 4.48
C ASP A 73 8.65 -12.23 4.15
N ARG A 74 8.91 -12.53 2.87
CA ARG A 74 10.23 -12.99 2.40
C ARG A 74 11.33 -11.95 2.56
N SER A 75 11.00 -10.66 2.47
CA SER A 75 11.95 -9.57 2.71
C SER A 75 12.12 -9.23 4.19
N ALA A 76 11.58 -10.04 5.11
CA ALA A 76 11.57 -9.80 6.55
C ALA A 76 10.90 -8.46 6.95
N MET A 77 10.01 -7.94 6.10
CA MET A 77 9.28 -6.70 6.38
C MET A 77 8.17 -7.00 7.40
N LYS A 78 8.12 -6.23 8.49
CA LYS A 78 7.05 -6.37 9.48
C LYS A 78 5.81 -5.61 9.02
N TRP A 79 4.80 -6.31 8.52
CA TRP A 79 3.49 -5.72 8.25
C TRP A 79 2.44 -6.23 9.24
N THR A 80 1.42 -5.41 9.48
CA THR A 80 0.41 -5.67 10.53
C THR A 80 -1.01 -5.75 10.00
N LYS A 81 -1.28 -5.11 8.86
CA LYS A 81 -2.61 -5.09 8.23
C LYS A 81 -2.49 -4.90 6.73
N ALA A 82 -3.40 -5.54 6.00
CA ALA A 82 -3.66 -5.25 4.59
C ALA A 82 -5.13 -4.88 4.41
N GLN A 83 -5.40 -3.80 3.68
CA GLN A 83 -6.75 -3.30 3.39
C GLN A 83 -6.93 -3.26 1.87
N LYS A 84 -7.78 -4.15 1.34
CA LYS A 84 -8.13 -4.17 -0.09
C LYS A 84 -8.80 -2.84 -0.49
N LEU A 85 -8.39 -2.32 -1.64
CA LEU A 85 -8.92 -1.10 -2.23
C LEU A 85 -9.89 -1.47 -3.36
N TRP A 86 -11.09 -0.92 -3.30
CA TRP A 86 -12.16 -1.26 -4.22
C TRP A 86 -12.57 -0.05 -5.05
N ALA A 87 -12.93 -0.30 -6.29
CA ALA A 87 -13.66 0.65 -7.13
C ALA A 87 -15.05 0.12 -7.43
N LYS A 88 -16.03 1.00 -7.54
CA LYS A 88 -17.39 0.69 -7.95
C LYS A 88 -17.77 1.61 -9.11
N ASP A 89 -18.10 1.02 -10.25
CA ASP A 89 -18.56 1.74 -11.45
C ASP A 89 -17.56 2.83 -11.90
N GLY A 90 -16.26 2.54 -11.76
CA GLY A 90 -15.14 3.45 -12.10
C GLY A 90 -14.72 4.39 -10.97
N GLU A 91 -15.52 4.52 -9.92
CA GLU A 91 -15.23 5.40 -8.78
C GLU A 91 -14.45 4.67 -7.69
N LYS A 92 -13.42 5.33 -7.14
CA LYS A 92 -12.59 4.81 -6.04
C LYS A 92 -13.38 4.88 -4.72
N MET A 93 -13.54 3.75 -4.03
CA MET A 93 -14.26 3.65 -2.75
C MET A 93 -13.33 3.82 -1.53
N TYR A 94 -12.29 4.64 -1.69
CA TYR A 94 -11.27 4.89 -0.67
C TYR A 94 -10.74 6.31 -0.81
N SER A 95 -10.30 6.89 0.31
CA SER A 95 -9.76 8.26 0.35
C SER A 95 -8.33 8.34 -0.18
N GLN A 96 -7.92 9.55 -0.55
CA GLN A 96 -6.53 9.91 -0.79
C GLN A 96 -5.87 10.43 0.51
N PRO A 97 -4.55 10.33 0.64
CA PRO A 97 -3.82 10.96 1.74
C PRO A 97 -3.90 12.49 1.61
N TYR A 98 -3.71 13.17 2.74
CA TYR A 98 -3.59 14.63 2.79
C TYR A 98 -2.21 15.08 2.30
#